data_AF-A0A0R1NR13-F1
#
_entry.id   AF-A0A0R1NR13-F1
#
_cell.length_a   1.000
_cell.length_b   1.000
_cell.length_c   1.000
_cell.angle_alpha   90.00
_cell.angle_beta   90.00
_cell.angle_gamma   90.00
#
_symmetry.space_group_name_H-M   'P 1'
#
loop_
_entity.id
_entity.type
_entity.pdbx_description
1 polymer ?
#
loop_
_entity_poly.entity_id
_entity_poly.type
_entity_poly.pdbx_seq_one_letter_code
_entity_poly.pdbx_strand_id
1 'polypeptide(L)'
;MELAITIFVLNALYISINTFRTMLVVKGHQYLAPIVAVFEEFIYVMALAIALQHIDSPLNIAAYAIGFGVGIYIGIIIEDKIALGYVNFEVTVQIDPTNPIHAHNEELAEHLRDLGYGVTVTRAQGRSGARLVLSILAPRKADRRLMEQIQELSPDAFIMVQEPVQLAGGFWSKEVDHRYHHVNKRP
;
A
#
# COMPACT_ATOMS: atom_id res chain seq x y z
N MET A 1 -4.26 -13.12 -35.56
CA MET A 1 -4.08 -13.45 -34.12
C MET A 1 -2.80 -12.87 -33.55
N GLU A 2 -1.65 -13.02 -34.22
CA GLU A 2 -0.37 -12.46 -33.73
C GLU A 2 -0.45 -10.96 -33.44
N LEU A 3 -1.05 -10.17 -34.34
CA LEU A 3 -1.20 -8.72 -34.15
C LEU A 3 -2.03 -8.36 -32.90
N ALA A 4 -3.13 -9.08 -32.65
CA ALA A 4 -3.99 -8.84 -31.49
C ALA A 4 -3.24 -9.13 -30.17
N ILE A 5 -2.41 -10.19 -30.14
CA ILE A 5 -1.56 -10.51 -28.99
C ILE A 5 -0.52 -9.41 -28.78
N THR A 6 0.12 -8.93 -29.84
CA THR A 6 1.09 -7.82 -29.74
C THR A 6 0.45 -6.55 -29.20
N ILE A 7 -0.74 -6.18 -29.69
CA ILE A 7 -1.51 -5.02 -29.18
C ILE A 7 -1.83 -5.22 -27.69
N PHE A 8 -2.29 -6.42 -27.31
CA PHE A 8 -2.59 -6.75 -25.92
C PHE A 8 -1.36 -6.58 -25.01
N VAL A 9 -0.21 -7.18 -25.38
CA VAL A 9 1.01 -7.15 -24.55
C VAL A 9 1.58 -5.73 -24.45
N LEU A 10 1.67 -5.00 -25.57
CA LEU A 10 2.16 -3.63 -25.56
C LEU A 10 1.27 -2.71 -24.73
N ASN A 11 -0.06 -2.82 -24.87
CA ASN A 11 -0.98 -1.99 -24.11
C ASN A 11 -0.98 -2.35 -22.62
N ALA A 12 -0.92 -3.64 -22.28
CA ALA A 12 -0.80 -4.07 -20.89
C ALA A 12 0.49 -3.54 -20.25
N LEU A 13 1.62 -3.64 -20.95
CA LEU A 13 2.91 -3.12 -20.48
C LEU A 13 2.87 -1.59 -20.29
N TYR A 14 2.34 -0.85 -21.28
CA TYR A 14 2.15 0.59 -21.20
C TYR A 14 1.34 0.98 -19.95
N ILE A 15 0.17 0.38 -19.75
CA ILE A 15 -0.71 0.72 -18.63
C ILE A 15 -0.11 0.31 -17.28
N SER A 16 0.63 -0.80 -17.20
CA SER A 16 1.38 -1.15 -15.99
C SER A 16 2.43 -0.09 -15.65
N ILE A 17 3.18 0.41 -16.63
CA ILE A 17 4.18 1.48 -16.44
C ILE A 17 3.49 2.79 -16.05
N ASN A 18 2.38 3.14 -16.69
CA ASN A 18 1.57 4.32 -16.37
C ASN A 18 1.10 4.32 -14.92
N THR A 19 0.59 3.18 -14.47
CA THR A 19 0.11 2.99 -13.10
C THR A 19 1.27 3.14 -12.11
N PHE A 20 2.41 2.51 -12.39
CA PHE A 20 3.62 2.66 -11.58
C PHE A 20 4.11 4.11 -11.51
N ARG A 21 4.17 4.81 -12.65
CA ARG A 21 4.54 6.23 -12.72
C ARG A 21 3.58 7.11 -11.92
N THR A 22 2.28 6.84 -11.99
CA THR A 22 1.26 7.56 -11.20
C THR A 22 1.55 7.45 -9.71
N MET A 23 1.87 6.25 -9.24
CA MET A 23 2.24 6.05 -7.83
C MET A 23 3.54 6.79 -7.46
N LEU A 24 4.56 6.82 -8.33
CA LEU A 24 5.77 7.60 -8.08
C LEU A 24 5.46 9.09 -7.85
N VAL A 25 4.50 9.65 -8.61
CA VAL A 25 4.03 11.04 -8.42
C VAL A 25 3.35 11.20 -7.06
N VAL A 26 2.41 10.31 -6.71
CA VAL A 26 1.71 10.34 -5.41
C VAL A 26 2.69 10.24 -4.25
N LYS A 27 3.75 9.43 -4.38
CA LYS A 27 4.82 9.27 -3.39
C LYS A 27 5.91 10.36 -3.45
N GLY A 28 5.73 11.41 -4.26
CA GLY A 28 6.64 12.56 -4.30
C GLY A 28 8.02 12.29 -4.92
N HIS A 29 8.18 11.23 -5.72
CA HIS A 29 9.45 10.91 -6.39
C HIS A 29 9.71 11.85 -7.58
N GLN A 30 10.15 13.07 -7.28
CA GLN A 30 10.30 14.20 -8.21
C GLN A 30 11.26 13.96 -9.40
N TYR A 31 12.22 13.05 -9.30
CA TYR A 31 13.17 12.76 -10.38
C TYR A 31 12.84 11.49 -11.17
N LEU A 32 12.36 10.45 -10.49
CA LEU A 32 12.05 9.18 -11.16
C LEU A 32 10.76 9.28 -11.97
N ALA A 33 9.74 9.97 -11.47
CA ALA A 33 8.45 10.06 -12.16
C ALA A 33 8.55 10.70 -13.56
N PRO A 34 9.26 11.83 -13.77
CA PRO A 34 9.41 12.41 -15.11
C PRO A 34 10.20 11.53 -16.08
N ILE A 35 11.26 10.85 -15.60
CA ILE A 35 12.06 9.94 -16.43
C ILE A 35 11.20 8.78 -16.92
N VAL A 36 10.46 8.14 -16.01
CA VAL A 36 9.55 7.04 -16.38
C VAL A 36 8.48 7.52 -17.35
N ALA A 37 7.91 8.72 -17.14
CA ALA A 37 6.89 9.28 -18.03
C ALA A 37 7.39 9.46 -19.47
N VAL A 38 8.64 9.87 -19.67
CA VAL A 38 9.22 10.01 -21.02
C VAL A 38 9.31 8.65 -21.72
N PHE A 39 9.83 7.62 -21.03
CA PHE A 39 9.90 6.26 -21.59
C PHE A 39 8.53 5.65 -21.86
N GLU A 40 7.59 5.89 -20.95
CA GLU A 40 6.20 5.45 -21.07
C GLU A 40 5.53 6.05 -22.31
N GLU A 41 5.73 7.35 -22.57
CA GLU A 41 5.13 8.03 -23.72
C GLU A 41 5.63 7.46 -25.06
N PHE A 42 6.91 7.05 -25.15
CA PHE A 42 7.41 6.36 -26.34
C PHE A 42 6.66 5.04 -26.61
N ILE A 43 6.38 4.26 -25.56
CA ILE A 43 5.63 3.01 -25.67
C ILE A 43 4.17 3.31 -26.06
N TYR A 44 3.57 4.35 -25.48
CA TYR A 44 2.22 4.78 -25.79
C TYR A 44 2.04 5.12 -27.27
N VAL A 45 2.89 6.00 -27.81
CA VAL A 45 2.80 6.43 -29.21
C VAL A 45 2.95 5.23 -30.16
N MET A 46 3.86 4.30 -29.86
CA MET A 46 4.02 3.08 -30.65
C MET A 46 2.78 2.17 -30.58
N ALA A 47 2.27 1.90 -29.38
CA ALA A 47 1.11 1.04 -29.17
C ALA A 47 -0.15 1.63 -29.83
N LEU A 48 -0.34 2.94 -29.68
CA LEU A 48 -1.46 3.66 -30.28
C LEU A 48 -1.39 3.63 -31.81
N ALA A 49 -0.21 3.86 -32.41
CA ALA A 49 -0.05 3.80 -33.86
C ALA A 49 -0.46 2.44 -34.43
N ILE A 50 -0.04 1.34 -33.79
CA ILE A 50 -0.37 -0.03 -34.21
C ILE A 50 -1.88 -0.30 -34.06
N ALA A 51 -2.48 0.13 -32.94
CA ALA A 51 -3.90 -0.06 -32.67
C ALA A 51 -4.78 0.70 -33.67
N LEU A 52 -4.45 1.96 -33.98
CA LEU A 52 -5.21 2.79 -34.92
C LEU A 52 -5.12 2.28 -36.35
N GLN A 53 -3.97 1.76 -36.78
CA GLN A 53 -3.82 1.17 -38.11
C GLN A 53 -4.73 -0.05 -38.34
N HIS A 54 -5.21 -0.69 -37.27
CA HIS A 54 -6.01 -1.92 -37.36
C HIS A 54 -7.32 -1.83 -36.58
N ILE A 55 -7.90 -0.62 -36.49
CA ILE A 55 -9.12 -0.34 -35.75
C ILE A 55 -10.35 -1.06 -36.32
N ASP A 56 -10.36 -1.38 -37.61
CA ASP A 56 -11.49 -2.02 -38.28
C ASP A 56 -11.74 -3.47 -37.81
N SER A 57 -10.81 -4.05 -37.03
CA SER A 57 -10.95 -5.39 -36.46
C SER A 57 -11.49 -5.34 -35.03
N PRO A 58 -12.70 -5.87 -34.77
CA PRO A 58 -13.26 -5.96 -33.43
C PRO A 58 -12.37 -6.74 -32.45
N LEU A 59 -11.61 -7.71 -32.95
CA LEU A 59 -10.67 -8.50 -32.15
C LEU A 59 -9.51 -7.65 -31.62
N ASN A 60 -8.98 -6.73 -32.44
CA ASN A 60 -7.90 -5.83 -32.02
C ASN A 60 -8.39 -4.80 -30.99
N ILE A 61 -9.60 -4.29 -31.17
CA ILE A 61 -10.25 -3.40 -30.19
C ILE A 61 -10.44 -4.13 -28.86
N ALA A 62 -10.95 -5.37 -28.90
CA ALA A 62 -11.12 -6.19 -27.70
C ALA A 62 -9.78 -6.47 -27.01
N ALA A 63 -8.74 -6.83 -27.78
CA ALA A 63 -7.40 -7.06 -27.26
C ALA A 63 -6.82 -5.80 -26.58
N TYR A 64 -7.04 -4.61 -27.17
CA TYR A 64 -6.65 -3.34 -26.56
C TYR A 64 -7.39 -3.10 -25.23
N ALA A 65 -8.72 -3.24 -25.20
CA ALA A 65 -9.52 -3.03 -24.00
C ALA A 65 -9.19 -4.01 -22.87
N ILE A 66 -9.00 -5.29 -23.18
CA ILE A 66 -8.61 -6.31 -22.19
C ILE A 66 -7.18 -6.05 -21.72
N GLY A 67 -6.27 -5.69 -22.63
CA GLY A 67 -4.89 -5.31 -22.30
C GLY A 67 -4.84 -4.16 -21.31
N PHE A 68 -5.73 -3.18 -21.46
CA PHE A 68 -5.85 -2.07 -20.52
C PHE A 68 -6.20 -2.54 -19.10
N GLY A 69 -7.25 -3.36 -18.95
CA GLY A 69 -7.67 -3.89 -17.65
C GLY A 69 -6.60 -4.78 -16.99
N VAL A 70 -5.97 -5.66 -17.78
CA VAL A 70 -4.88 -6.52 -17.30
C VAL A 70 -3.66 -5.69 -16.91
N GLY A 71 -3.32 -4.67 -17.69
CA GLY A 71 -2.23 -3.75 -17.40
C GLY A 71 -2.40 -3.02 -16.07
N ILE A 72 -3.61 -2.58 -15.74
CA ILE A 72 -3.93 -1.98 -14.43
C ILE A 72 -3.69 -3.01 -13.32
N TYR A 73 -4.23 -4.22 -13.47
CA TYR A 73 -4.09 -5.27 -12.46
C TYR A 73 -2.62 -5.63 -12.20
N ILE A 74 -1.82 -5.77 -13.25
CA ILE A 74 -0.37 -5.99 -13.13
C ILE A 74 0.30 -4.78 -12.47
N GLY A 75 -0.10 -3.56 -12.83
CA GLY A 75 0.38 -2.32 -12.22
C GLY A 75 0.17 -2.30 -10.71
N ILE A 76 -1.01 -2.71 -10.23
CA ILE A 76 -1.35 -2.84 -8.81
C ILE A 76 -0.46 -3.89 -8.13
N ILE A 77 -0.23 -5.04 -8.75
CA ILE A 77 0.66 -6.08 -8.18
C ILE A 77 2.12 -5.59 -8.09
N ILE A 78 2.60 -4.88 -9.11
CA ILE A 78 3.95 -4.29 -9.11
C ILE A 78 4.03 -3.24 -8.00
N GLU A 79 2.99 -2.41 -7.87
CA GLU A 79 2.85 -1.45 -6.80
C GLU A 79 3.00 -2.12 -5.43
N ASP A 80 2.18 -3.12 -5.13
CA ASP A 80 2.14 -3.77 -3.82
C ASP A 80 3.49 -4.41 -3.46
N LYS A 81 4.22 -4.91 -4.47
CA LYS A 81 5.58 -5.45 -4.29
C LYS A 81 6.61 -4.36 -4.01
N ILE A 82 6.48 -3.19 -4.63
CA ILE A 82 7.43 -2.07 -4.51
C ILE A 82 7.11 -1.19 -3.30
N ALA A 83 5.90 -1.23 -2.76
CA ALA A 83 5.48 -0.56 -1.53
C ALA A 83 6.15 -1.11 -0.25
N LEU A 84 7.42 -1.52 -0.35
CA LEU A 84 8.34 -1.74 0.75
C LEU A 84 8.46 -0.44 1.56
N GLY A 85 7.93 -0.47 2.78
CA GLY A 85 7.91 0.69 3.65
C GLY A 85 7.17 0.41 4.94
N TYR A 86 6.81 1.48 5.64
CA TYR A 86 6.04 1.43 6.88
C TYR A 86 4.69 2.08 6.66
N VAL A 87 3.70 1.59 7.41
CA VAL A 87 2.38 2.19 7.50
C VAL A 87 2.10 2.48 8.97
N ASN A 88 1.30 3.50 9.21
CA ASN A 88 0.80 3.82 10.54
C ASN A 88 -0.59 3.19 10.70
N PHE A 89 -0.73 2.29 11.66
CA PHE A 89 -2.01 1.78 12.11
C PHE A 89 -2.55 2.70 13.20
N GLU A 90 -3.69 3.30 12.95
CA GLU A 90 -4.47 3.97 13.98
C GLU A 90 -5.59 3.05 14.44
N VAL A 91 -5.45 2.55 15.66
CA VAL A 91 -6.36 1.56 16.25
C VAL A 91 -7.13 2.23 17.37
N THR A 92 -8.45 2.28 17.26
CA THR A 92 -9.32 2.82 18.29
C THR A 92 -10.08 1.70 18.97
N VAL A 93 -9.85 1.53 20.27
CA VAL A 93 -10.52 0.52 21.12
C VAL A 93 -11.33 1.20 22.22
N GLN A 94 -12.40 0.54 22.67
CA GLN A 94 -13.20 1.02 23.80
C GLN A 94 -12.58 0.60 25.13
N ILE A 95 -12.63 1.49 26.11
CA ILE A 95 -12.19 1.17 27.48
C ILE A 95 -13.43 1.03 28.33
N ASP A 96 -13.70 -0.18 28.79
CA ASP A 96 -14.79 -0.46 29.72
C ASP A 96 -14.43 -1.66 30.61
N PRO A 97 -13.97 -1.43 31.85
CA PRO A 97 -13.60 -2.50 32.78
C PRO A 97 -14.77 -3.43 33.15
N THR A 98 -16.02 -3.00 32.91
CA THR A 98 -17.22 -3.79 33.22
C THR A 98 -17.56 -4.78 32.11
N ASN A 99 -17.03 -4.57 30.91
CA ASN A 99 -17.22 -5.46 29.77
C ASN A 99 -15.99 -6.39 29.65
N PRO A 100 -16.15 -7.73 29.74
CA PRO A 100 -15.03 -8.66 29.65
C PRO A 100 -14.25 -8.57 28.32
N ILE A 101 -14.90 -8.10 27.25
CA ILE A 101 -14.26 -7.87 25.94
C ILE A 101 -13.32 -6.66 26.00
N HIS A 102 -13.66 -5.62 26.77
CA HIS A 102 -12.91 -4.36 26.80
C HIS A 102 -11.95 -4.24 27.99
N ALA A 103 -12.04 -5.15 28.96
CA ALA A 103 -11.22 -5.12 30.17
C ALA A 103 -9.70 -5.18 29.89
N HIS A 104 -9.30 -5.85 28.81
CA HIS A 104 -7.90 -6.04 28.43
C HIS A 104 -7.39 -4.98 27.44
N ASN A 105 -8.24 -4.04 27.01
CA ASN A 105 -7.87 -3.05 25.99
C ASN A 105 -6.80 -2.05 26.46
N GLU A 106 -6.66 -1.86 27.78
CA GLU A 106 -5.56 -1.05 28.33
C GLU A 106 -4.20 -1.74 28.20
N GLU A 107 -4.16 -3.08 28.21
CA GLU A 107 -2.94 -3.90 28.10
C GLU A 107 -2.47 -4.06 26.65
N LEU A 108 -3.35 -3.81 25.67
CA LEU A 108 -3.06 -3.94 24.24
C LEU A 108 -1.80 -3.18 23.82
N ALA A 109 -1.58 -1.98 24.37
CA ALA A 109 -0.40 -1.18 24.05
C ALA A 109 0.90 -1.80 24.55
N GLU A 110 0.89 -2.42 25.74
CA GLU A 110 2.08 -3.10 26.28
C GLU A 110 2.35 -4.40 25.55
N HIS A 111 1.31 -5.19 25.27
CA HIS A 111 1.43 -6.42 24.48
C HIS A 111 2.06 -6.18 23.10
N LEU A 112 1.61 -5.13 22.40
CA LEU A 112 2.18 -4.76 21.11
C LEU A 112 3.62 -4.25 21.22
N ARG A 113 4.00 -3.57 22.32
CA ARG A 113 5.40 -3.18 22.57
C ARG A 113 6.30 -4.38 22.85
N ASP A 114 5.80 -5.39 23.57
CA ASP A 114 6.53 -6.64 23.84
C ASP A 114 6.77 -7.45 22.56
N LEU A 115 5.82 -7.41 21.63
CA LEU A 115 5.98 -7.93 20.27
C LEU A 115 6.96 -7.10 19.41
N GLY A 116 7.47 -6.01 19.99
CA GLY A 116 8.48 -5.15 19.40
C GLY A 116 7.92 -3.99 18.61
N TYR A 117 6.60 -3.75 18.53
CA TYR A 117 6.06 -2.63 17.75
C TYR A 117 6.24 -1.28 18.47
N GLY A 118 6.46 -0.22 17.70
CA GLY A 118 6.44 1.14 18.24
C GLY A 118 5.00 1.62 18.39
N VAL A 119 4.53 1.79 19.63
CA VAL A 119 3.14 2.14 19.94
C VAL A 119 3.06 3.42 20.74
N THR A 120 2.42 4.43 20.16
CA THR A 120 2.02 5.66 20.84
C THR A 120 0.55 5.55 21.26
N VAL A 121 0.24 6.03 22.45
CA VAL A 121 -1.08 5.89 23.06
C VAL A 121 -1.66 7.27 23.33
N THR A 122 -2.88 7.49 22.85
CA THR A 122 -3.67 8.69 23.10
C THR A 122 -4.99 8.30 23.77
N ARG A 123 -5.32 8.96 24.89
CA ARG A 123 -6.64 8.82 25.52
C ARG A 123 -7.63 9.74 24.83
N ALA A 124 -8.76 9.18 24.40
CA ALA A 124 -9.81 9.89 23.67
C ALA A 124 -11.18 9.61 24.30
N GLN A 125 -12.18 10.39 23.88
CA GLN A 125 -13.57 10.22 24.32
C GLN A 125 -14.45 10.05 23.08
N GLY A 126 -15.21 8.95 23.05
CA GLY A 126 -16.23 8.71 22.04
C GLY A 126 -17.64 8.97 22.58
N ARG A 127 -18.64 8.84 21.70
CA ARG A 127 -20.05 8.92 22.08
C ARG A 127 -20.42 7.92 23.18
N SER A 128 -19.86 6.72 23.12
CA SER A 128 -20.17 5.60 24.01
C SER A 128 -19.20 5.47 25.20
N GLY A 129 -18.40 6.50 25.49
CA GLY A 129 -17.46 6.48 26.62
C GLY A 129 -15.99 6.63 26.22
N ALA A 130 -15.11 6.28 27.16
CA ALA A 130 -13.67 6.42 27.00
C ALA A 130 -13.13 5.50 25.88
N ARG A 131 -12.17 6.03 25.11
CA ARG A 131 -11.52 5.36 24.00
C ARG A 131 -10.01 5.43 24.14
N LEU A 132 -9.34 4.42 23.64
CA LEU A 132 -7.89 4.34 23.52
C LEU A 132 -7.56 4.38 22.03
N VAL A 133 -6.77 5.37 21.61
CA VAL A 133 -6.28 5.47 20.23
C VAL A 133 -4.80 5.13 20.23
N LEU A 134 -4.45 4.04 19.56
CA LEU A 134 -3.10 3.55 19.44
C LEU A 134 -2.58 3.89 18.04
N SER A 135 -1.46 4.60 17.96
CA SER A 135 -0.74 4.84 16.71
C SER A 135 0.47 3.90 16.67
N ILE A 136 0.46 2.97 15.73
CA ILE A 136 1.43 1.88 15.63
C ILE A 136 2.15 1.97 14.30
N LEU A 137 3.45 2.23 14.33
CA LEU A 137 4.28 2.21 13.13
C LEU A 137 4.78 0.78 12.87
N ALA A 138 4.32 0.16 11.79
CA ALA A 138 4.66 -1.21 11.43
C ALA A 138 5.12 -1.32 9.96
N PRO A 139 5.96 -2.32 9.63
CA PRO A 139 6.27 -2.61 8.23
C PRO A 139 4.99 -3.02 7.49
N ARG A 140 4.79 -2.58 6.24
CA ARG A 140 3.61 -2.96 5.43
C ARG A 140 3.39 -4.47 5.29
N LYS A 141 4.47 -5.25 5.35
CA LYS A 141 4.38 -6.73 5.33
C LYS A 141 3.81 -7.33 6.61
N ALA A 142 3.83 -6.59 7.72
CA ALA A 142 3.29 -7.01 9.00
C ALA A 142 1.79 -6.74 9.12
N ASP A 143 1.18 -6.02 8.18
CA ASP A 143 -0.21 -5.55 8.23
C ASP A 143 -1.18 -6.63 8.66
N ARG A 144 -1.14 -7.77 7.97
CA ARG A 144 -2.05 -8.88 8.25
C ARG A 144 -1.84 -9.50 9.64
N ARG A 145 -0.58 -9.71 10.04
CA ARG A 145 -0.26 -10.30 11.36
C ARG A 145 -0.67 -9.35 12.48
N LEU A 146 -0.39 -8.06 12.34
CA LEU A 146 -0.76 -7.04 13.32
C LEU A 146 -2.29 -6.92 13.43
N MET A 147 -3.01 -6.94 12.29
CA MET A 147 -4.48 -6.95 12.30
C MET A 147 -5.05 -8.18 13.00
N GLU A 148 -4.54 -9.38 12.71
CA GLU A 148 -4.95 -10.62 13.39
C GLU A 148 -4.72 -10.51 14.91
N GLN A 149 -3.54 -10.05 15.35
CA GLN A 149 -3.22 -9.85 16.77
C GLN A 149 -4.12 -8.84 17.47
N ILE A 150 -4.46 -7.73 16.82
CA ILE A 150 -5.37 -6.73 17.38
C ILE A 150 -6.79 -7.29 17.50
N GLN A 151 -7.28 -8.00 16.47
CA GLN A 151 -8.63 -8.55 16.45
C GLN A 151 -8.82 -9.69 17.45
N GLU A 152 -7.77 -10.48 17.74
CA GLU A 152 -7.80 -11.50 18.79
C GLU A 152 -8.01 -10.89 20.19
N LEU A 153 -7.43 -9.73 20.45
CA LEU A 153 -7.50 -9.05 21.75
C LEU A 153 -8.71 -8.10 21.87
N SER A 154 -9.07 -7.42 20.78
CA SER A 154 -10.21 -6.50 20.69
C SER A 154 -10.92 -6.72 19.35
N PRO A 155 -11.94 -7.60 19.31
CA PRO A 155 -12.67 -7.91 18.08
C PRO A 155 -13.50 -6.74 17.55
N ASP A 156 -13.79 -5.75 18.40
CA ASP A 156 -14.51 -4.52 18.08
C ASP A 156 -13.58 -3.33 17.75
N ALA A 157 -12.26 -3.56 17.66
CA ALA A 157 -11.29 -2.53 17.36
C ALA A 157 -11.57 -1.88 15.99
N PHE A 158 -11.59 -0.55 15.97
CA PHE A 158 -11.65 0.22 14.74
C PHE A 158 -10.23 0.51 14.25
N ILE A 159 -9.86 -0.03 13.10
CA ILE A 159 -8.49 0.04 12.56
C ILE A 159 -8.48 0.88 11.28
N MET A 160 -7.62 1.89 11.24
CA MET A 160 -7.32 2.69 10.06
C MET A 160 -5.84 2.54 9.70
N VAL A 161 -5.53 2.34 8.43
CA VAL A 161 -4.15 2.26 7.94
C VAL A 161 -3.84 3.52 7.13
N GLN A 162 -2.79 4.23 7.53
CA GLN A 162 -2.34 5.46 6.91
C GLN A 162 -0.93 5.26 6.34
N GLU A 163 -0.73 5.67 5.08
CA GLU A 163 0.58 5.64 4.45
C GLU A 163 1.32 6.96 4.70
N PRO A 164 2.44 6.95 5.45
CA PRO A 164 3.25 8.14 5.64
C PRO A 164 4.01 8.47 4.35
N VAL A 165 3.91 9.73 3.90
CA VAL A 165 4.68 10.22 2.73
C VAL A 165 6.15 10.45 3.09
N GLN A 166 6.42 10.92 4.31
CA GLN A 166 7.76 11.14 4.84
C GLN A 166 7.81 10.73 6.31
N LEU A 167 8.92 10.15 6.73
CA LEU A 167 9.19 9.76 8.11
C LEU A 167 10.51 10.40 8.56
N ALA A 168 10.51 11.05 9.73
CA ALA A 168 11.71 11.63 10.32
C ALA A 168 11.69 11.43 11.84
N GLY A 169 12.77 10.85 12.39
CA GLY A 169 12.88 10.53 13.83
C GLY A 169 12.05 9.33 14.28
N GLY A 170 11.78 9.24 15.59
CA GLY A 170 10.91 8.21 16.20
C GLY A 170 11.64 6.99 16.78
N PHE A 171 10.89 6.19 17.57
CA PHE A 171 11.35 4.90 18.08
C PHE A 171 10.98 3.80 17.07
N TRP A 172 12.01 3.17 16.52
CA TRP A 172 11.87 2.10 15.56
C TRP A 172 12.03 0.76 16.28
N SER A 173 11.00 -0.09 16.18
CA SER A 173 11.05 -1.51 16.54
C SER A 173 12.35 -2.18 16.03
N LYS A 174 12.97 -3.10 16.78
CA LYS A 174 14.15 -3.86 16.29
C LYS A 174 13.87 -4.60 14.97
N GLU A 175 12.63 -5.05 14.74
CA GLU A 175 12.18 -5.67 13.48
C GLU A 175 12.07 -4.64 12.33
N VAL A 176 11.73 -3.40 12.68
CA VAL A 176 11.68 -2.26 11.76
C VAL A 176 13.08 -1.74 11.42
N ASP A 177 13.95 -1.62 12.42
CA ASP A 177 15.33 -1.15 12.29
C ASP A 177 16.20 -2.11 11.44
N HIS A 178 16.08 -3.42 11.69
CA HIS A 178 16.80 -4.45 10.95
C HIS A 178 16.47 -4.44 9.44
N ARG A 179 15.22 -4.10 9.06
CA ARG A 179 14.82 -4.01 7.64
C ARG A 179 15.08 -2.64 7.02
N TYR A 180 14.99 -1.54 7.77
CA TYR A 180 15.31 -0.21 7.25
C TYR A 180 16.77 -0.09 6.84
N HIS A 181 17.66 -0.55 7.72
CA HIS A 181 19.11 -0.48 7.49
C HIS A 181 19.60 -1.48 6.43
N HIS A 182 18.81 -2.50 6.06
CA HIS A 182 19.15 -3.41 4.98
C HIS A 182 18.74 -2.89 3.59
N VAL A 183 17.73 -2.01 3.51
CA VAL A 183 17.25 -1.41 2.26
C VAL A 183 17.98 -0.08 1.96
N ASN A 184 18.41 0.65 2.99
CA ASN A 184 19.13 1.93 2.85
C ASN A 184 20.66 1.85 2.96
N LYS A 185 21.26 0.65 2.97
CA LYS A 185 22.70 0.50 2.73
C LYS A 185 22.98 0.74 1.24
N ARG A 186 23.22 2.00 0.87
CA ARG A 186 24.09 2.29 -0.26
C ARG A 186 25.54 2.41 0.24
N PRO A 187 26.52 1.88 -0.52
CA PRO A 187 27.94 2.10 -0.23
C PRO A 187 28.33 3.57 -0.30
#